data_AF-A0A8E2BA75-F1
#
_entry.id   AF-A0A8E2BA75-F1
#
_cell.length_a   1.000
_cell.length_b   1.000
_cell.length_c   1.000
_cell.angle_alpha   90.00
_cell.angle_beta   90.00
_cell.angle_gamma   90.00
#
_symmetry.space_group_name_H-M   'P 1'
#
loop_
_entity.id
_entity.type
_entity.pdbx_description
1 polymer ?
#
loop_
_entity_poly.entity_id
_entity_poly.type
_entity_poly.pdbx_seq_one_letter_code
_entity_poly.pdbx_strand_id
1 'polypeptide(L)'
;FNQAMNKALGWLQDRGFKAERPTLGKFGEIQGKPIGTQTADGKTGFRIEYDERSGAHINVWSGKEKGPHFTFDASKATVTKIQSHYGCG
;
A
#
# COMPACT_ATOMS: atom_id res chain seq x y z
N PHE A 1 -0.86 11.44 -4.96
CA PHE A 1 -0.92 9.97 -5.12
C PHE A 1 0.08 9.43 -6.15
N ASN A 2 -0.08 9.69 -7.46
CA ASN A 2 0.72 9.06 -8.52
C ASN A 2 2.25 9.14 -8.32
N GLN A 3 2.77 10.30 -7.91
CA GLN A 3 4.21 10.45 -7.66
C GLN A 3 4.70 9.55 -6.51
N ALA A 4 3.94 9.44 -5.42
CA ALA A 4 4.27 8.54 -4.31
C ALA A 4 4.19 7.07 -4.74
N MET A 5 3.16 6.71 -5.53
CA MET A 5 3.02 5.35 -6.06
C MET A 5 4.17 4.97 -6.99
N ASN A 6 4.60 5.87 -7.88
CA ASN A 6 5.74 5.60 -8.76
C ASN A 6 7.03 5.36 -7.98
N LYS A 7 7.28 6.12 -6.89
CA LYS A 7 8.43 5.88 -6.01
C LYS A 7 8.32 4.55 -5.25
N ALA A 8 7.13 4.21 -4.78
CA ALA A 8 6.87 2.93 -4.13
C ALA A 8 7.12 1.76 -5.08
N LEU A 9 6.60 1.83 -6.30
CA LEU A 9 6.83 0.81 -7.33
C LEU A 9 8.29 0.71 -7.73
N GLY A 10 9.01 1.83 -7.85
CA GLY A 10 10.45 1.82 -8.10
C GLY A 10 11.23 1.05 -7.02
N TRP A 11 10.97 1.37 -5.74
CA TRP A 11 11.60 0.66 -4.62
C TRP A 11 11.26 -0.84 -4.61
N LEU A 12 10.03 -1.19 -4.94
CA LEU A 12 9.54 -2.58 -4.99
C LEU A 12 10.08 -3.37 -6.18
N GLN A 13 10.27 -2.74 -7.33
CA GLN A 13 10.74 -3.38 -8.55
C GLN A 13 12.17 -3.91 -8.37
N ASP A 14 13.03 -3.13 -7.71
CA ASP A 14 14.40 -3.55 -7.36
C ASP A 14 14.44 -4.77 -6.41
N ARG A 15 13.29 -5.14 -5.83
CA ARG A 15 13.11 -6.24 -4.87
C ARG A 15 12.24 -7.38 -5.41
N GLY A 16 12.05 -7.42 -6.73
CA GLY A 16 11.34 -8.52 -7.40
C GLY A 16 9.84 -8.55 -7.16
N PHE A 17 9.23 -7.40 -6.84
CA PHE A 17 7.80 -7.30 -6.63
C PHE A 17 6.99 -7.73 -7.85
N LYS A 18 5.88 -8.43 -7.57
CA LYS A 18 4.81 -8.74 -8.52
C LYS A 18 3.48 -8.53 -7.81
N ALA A 19 2.54 -7.84 -8.47
CA ALA A 19 1.20 -7.62 -7.96
C ALA A 19 0.35 -8.90 -8.14
N GLU A 20 0.48 -9.85 -7.22
CA GLU A 20 -0.12 -11.18 -7.35
C GLU A 20 -1.35 -11.37 -6.46
N ARG A 21 -1.38 -10.75 -5.28
CA ARG A 21 -2.49 -10.85 -4.33
C ARG A 21 -2.77 -9.52 -3.63
N PRO A 22 -4.02 -9.27 -3.21
CA PRO A 22 -4.32 -8.09 -2.42
C PRO A 22 -3.64 -8.17 -1.03
N THR A 23 -3.20 -7.01 -0.54
CA THR A 23 -2.85 -6.83 0.87
C THR A 23 -4.12 -6.42 1.61
N LEU A 24 -4.49 -7.18 2.64
CA LEU A 24 -5.70 -6.92 3.42
C LEU A 24 -5.38 -6.09 4.67
N GLY A 25 -6.23 -5.10 4.96
CA GLY A 25 -6.18 -4.37 6.21
C GLY A 25 -6.46 -5.29 7.40
N LYS A 26 -5.79 -5.02 8.52
CA LYS A 26 -5.88 -5.88 9.72
C LYS A 26 -6.83 -5.36 10.79
N PHE A 27 -7.12 -4.05 10.80
CA PHE A 27 -7.79 -3.40 11.93
C PHE A 27 -8.83 -2.37 11.48
N GLY A 28 -9.82 -2.11 12.34
CA GLY A 28 -10.80 -1.06 12.17
C GLY A 28 -11.66 -1.19 10.90
N GLU A 29 -12.04 -0.06 10.31
CA GLU A 29 -12.93 0.01 9.13
C GLU A 29 -12.34 -0.63 7.87
N ILE A 30 -11.03 -0.87 7.84
CA ILE A 30 -10.30 -1.49 6.73
C ILE A 30 -10.02 -2.98 6.95
N GLN A 31 -10.45 -3.56 8.07
CA GLN A 31 -10.21 -4.97 8.36
C GLN A 31 -10.81 -5.87 7.27
N GLY A 32 -9.99 -6.75 6.71
CA GLY A 32 -10.36 -7.65 5.61
C GLY A 32 -10.52 -6.98 4.25
N LYS A 33 -10.38 -5.65 4.15
CA LYS A 33 -10.50 -4.92 2.89
C LYS A 33 -9.14 -4.81 2.19
N PRO A 34 -9.09 -4.89 0.86
CA PRO A 34 -7.87 -4.62 0.10
C PRO A 34 -7.39 -3.19 0.28
N ILE A 35 -6.11 -3.03 0.61
CA ILE A 35 -5.46 -1.74 0.84
C ILE A 35 -4.17 -1.57 0.02
N GLY A 36 -3.88 -2.52 -0.87
CA GLY A 36 -2.67 -2.55 -1.68
C GLY A 36 -2.47 -3.94 -2.28
N THR A 37 -1.24 -4.24 -2.70
CA THR A 37 -0.91 -5.53 -3.33
C THR A 37 0.45 -6.04 -2.87
N GLN A 38 0.61 -7.36 -2.94
CA GLN A 38 1.79 -8.09 -2.52
C GLN A 38 2.06 -9.28 -3.44
N THR A 39 3.28 -9.82 -3.34
CA THR A 39 3.67 -11.09 -3.95
C THR A 39 2.85 -12.25 -3.36
N ALA A 40 2.79 -13.37 -4.08
CA ALA A 40 2.04 -14.55 -3.69
C ALA A 40 2.49 -15.12 -2.33
N ASP A 41 3.77 -14.98 -2.00
CA ASP A 41 4.34 -15.36 -0.71
C ASP A 41 4.19 -14.30 0.39
N GLY A 42 3.62 -13.14 0.06
CA GLY A 42 3.39 -12.01 0.97
C GLY A 42 4.67 -11.29 1.43
N LYS A 43 5.84 -11.66 0.91
CA LYS A 43 7.11 -11.11 1.40
C LYS A 43 7.40 -9.72 0.86
N THR A 44 6.92 -9.37 -0.33
CA THR A 44 7.16 -8.05 -0.92
C THR A 44 5.83 -7.42 -1.31
N GLY A 45 5.61 -6.16 -0.95
CA GLY A 45 4.36 -5.49 -1.28
C GLY A 45 4.24 -4.07 -0.74
N PHE A 46 3.06 -3.49 -0.96
CA PHE A 46 2.70 -2.20 -0.41
C PHE A 46 1.29 -2.17 0.17
N ARG A 47 1.06 -1.18 1.04
CA ARG A 47 -0.25 -0.80 1.53
C ARG A 47 -0.39 0.71 1.54
N ILE A 48 -1.58 1.18 1.20
CA ILE A 48 -1.97 2.58 1.17
C ILE A 48 -2.80 2.81 2.41
N GLU A 49 -2.40 3.76 3.23
CA GLU A 49 -2.97 4.00 4.55
C GLU A 49 -3.17 5.49 4.78
N TYR A 50 -3.98 5.80 5.79
CA TYR A 50 -4.18 7.15 6.30
C TYR A 50 -4.16 7.08 7.82
N ASP A 51 -3.36 7.94 8.44
CA ASP A 51 -3.40 8.16 9.88
C ASP A 51 -3.24 9.67 10.17
N GLU A 52 -3.67 10.12 11.35
CA GLU A 52 -3.66 11.54 11.71
C GLU A 52 -2.26 12.13 11.85
N ARG A 53 -1.24 11.29 12.10
CA ARG A 53 0.14 11.72 12.29
C ARG A 53 0.86 11.96 10.97
N SER A 54 0.62 11.09 9.99
CA SER A 54 1.36 11.02 8.73
C SER A 54 0.55 11.48 7.52
N GLY A 55 -0.77 11.61 7.67
CA GLY A 55 -1.68 11.81 6.56
C GLY A 55 -1.74 10.59 5.64
N ALA A 56 -2.07 10.81 4.37
CA ALA A 56 -2.11 9.75 3.37
C ALA A 56 -0.70 9.30 2.97
N HIS A 57 -0.49 7.99 2.94
CA HIS A 57 0.84 7.44 2.69
C HIS A 57 0.82 6.02 2.12
N ILE A 58 1.96 5.63 1.55
CA ILE A 58 2.22 4.30 1.03
C ILE A 58 3.40 3.69 1.80
N ASN A 59 3.13 2.57 2.45
CA ASN A 59 4.12 1.74 3.11
C ASN A 59 4.54 0.61 2.19
N VAL A 60 5.85 0.40 2.04
CA VAL A 60 6.45 -0.70 1.26
C VAL A 60 7.29 -1.62 2.14
N TRP A 61 7.38 -2.90 1.79
CA TRP A 61 8.23 -3.88 2.49
C TRP A 61 8.78 -4.95 1.55
N SER A 62 9.90 -5.58 1.96
CA SER A 62 10.44 -6.79 1.35
C SER A 62 11.12 -7.68 2.40
N GLY A 63 10.52 -8.82 2.72
CA GLY A 63 10.98 -9.71 3.80
C GLY A 63 11.03 -8.98 5.15
N LYS A 64 12.25 -8.84 5.69
CA LYS A 64 12.51 -8.11 6.95
C LYS A 64 12.89 -6.64 6.71
N GLU A 65 13.11 -6.24 5.45
CA GLU A 65 13.45 -4.86 5.10
C GLU A 65 12.18 -3.99 5.19
N LYS A 66 12.23 -3.02 6.11
CA LYS A 66 11.24 -1.95 6.15
C LYS A 66 11.60 -0.95 5.06
N GLY A 67 10.67 -0.74 4.13
CA GLY A 67 10.87 0.27 3.11
C GLY A 67 10.49 1.67 3.59
N PRO A 68 10.76 2.68 2.77
CA PRO A 68 10.42 4.07 3.04
C PRO A 68 8.91 4.31 3.10
N HIS A 69 8.55 5.39 3.78
CA HIS A 69 7.17 5.84 3.94
C HIS A 69 6.90 6.96 2.93
N PHE A 70 6.13 6.69 1.88
CA PHE A 70 5.86 7.68 0.83
C PHE A 70 4.56 8.42 1.11
N THR A 71 4.66 9.64 1.65
CA THR A 71 3.50 10.50 1.90
C THR A 71 2.99 11.14 0.62
N PHE A 72 1.69 11.45 0.59
CA PHE A 72 1.07 12.25 -0.46
C PHE A 72 -0.10 13.04 0.13
N ASP A 73 -0.44 14.16 -0.52
CA ASP A 73 -1.59 14.95 -0.12
C ASP A 73 -2.90 14.29 -0.57
N ALA A 74 -3.72 13.87 0.40
CA ALA A 74 -5.05 13.32 0.22
C ALA A 74 -5.79 13.20 1.56
N SER A 75 -7.11 13.34 1.52
CA SER A 75 -7.98 13.07 2.68
C SER A 75 -8.16 11.57 2.94
N LYS A 76 -8.59 11.22 4.17
CA LYS A 76 -8.99 9.84 4.52
C LYS A 76 -9.99 9.26 3.50
N ALA A 77 -11.02 10.03 3.13
CA ALA A 77 -12.03 9.60 2.16
C ALA A 77 -11.43 9.29 0.78
N THR A 78 -10.47 10.10 0.33
CA THR A 78 -9.74 9.86 -0.92
C THR A 78 -8.91 8.58 -0.84
N VAL A 79 -8.22 8.34 0.28
CA VAL A 79 -7.48 7.09 0.51
C VAL A 79 -8.40 5.88 0.48
N THR A 80 -9.57 5.94 1.14
CA THR A 80 -10.56 4.85 1.11
C THR A 80 -11.07 4.57 -0.31
N LYS A 81 -11.30 5.61 -1.12
CA LYS A 81 -11.65 5.45 -2.54
C LYS A 81 -10.51 4.82 -3.34
N ILE A 82 -9.27 5.18 -3.08
CA ILE A 82 -8.11 4.56 -3.71
C ILE A 82 -8.03 3.06 -3.33
N GLN A 83 -8.20 2.74 -2.05
CA GLN A 83 -8.18 1.36 -1.54
C GLN A 83 -9.24 0.47 -2.22
N SER A 84 -10.44 1.00 -2.50
CA SER A 84 -11.50 0.20 -3.13
C SER A 84 -11.14 -0.30 -4.54
N HIS A 85 -10.22 0.36 -5.24
CA HIS A 85 -9.74 -0.10 -6.54
C HIS A 85 -8.92 -1.39 -6.45
N TYR A 86 -8.40 -1.73 -5.27
CA TYR A 86 -7.64 -2.97 -5.06
C TYR A 86 -8.53 -4.18 -4.70
N GLY A 87 -9.85 -3.97 -4.55
CA GLY A 87 -10.81 -5.02 -4.22
C GLY A 87 -11.73 -5.47 -5.33
N CYS A 88 -11.56 -4.94 -6.54
CA CYS A 88 -12.24 -5.46 -7.73
C CYS A 88 -11.26 -6.36 -8.50
N GLY A 89 -11.34 -7.67 -8.23
CA GLY A 89 -10.74 -8.76 -8.99
C GLY A 89 -11.69 -9.94 -8.97
#